data_AF-A0A943NRB1-F1
#
_entry.id   AF-A0A943NRB1-F1
#
_cell.length_a   1.000
_cell.length_b   1.000
_cell.length_c   1.000
_cell.angle_alpha   90.00
_cell.angle_beta   90.00
_cell.angle_gamma   90.00
#
_symmetry.space_group_name_H-M   'P 1'
#
loop_
_entity.id
_entity.type
_entity.pdbx_description
1 polymer ?
#
loop_
_entity_poly.entity_id
_entity_poly.type
_entity_poly.pdbx_seq_one_letter_code
_entity_poly.pdbx_strand_id
1 'polypeptide(L)'
;MSRKGENIRRRSDGRWEARVLLGHETTGKTIYRSIYGNTYAEVREKRNILLAERILIEAEAKKRETTLEELAEEWLAFIKKACSMWQSTRIRYLRTVRRRERWRLKMFRQTITG
;
A
#
# COMPACT_ATOMS: atom_id res chain seq x y z
N MET A 1 42.02 -4.27 0.92
CA MET A 1 40.60 -3.80 0.90
C MET A 1 40.22 -3.50 -0.54
N SER A 2 39.32 -4.27 -1.15
CA SER A 2 38.85 -4.00 -2.51
C SER A 2 37.93 -2.79 -2.51
N ARG A 3 38.38 -1.69 -3.12
CA ARG A 3 37.51 -0.54 -3.38
C ARG A 3 36.42 -1.04 -4.33
N LYS A 4 35.18 -1.15 -3.85
CA LYS A 4 34.00 -1.40 -4.69
C LYS A 4 33.81 -0.18 -5.59
N GLY A 5 34.60 -0.08 -6.65
CA GLY A 5 34.41 0.94 -7.69
C GLY A 5 33.01 0.82 -8.28
N GLU A 6 32.52 1.92 -8.84
CA GLU A 6 31.36 1.90 -9.74
C GLU A 6 31.65 0.80 -10.79
N ASN A 7 30.80 -0.23 -10.90
CA ASN A 7 31.01 -1.42 -11.74
C ASN A 7 30.98 -1.05 -13.24
N ILE A 8 32.00 -0.31 -13.66
CA ILE A 8 32.19 0.35 -14.94
C ILE A 8 33.60 0.01 -15.38
N ARG A 9 33.73 -0.56 -16.58
CA ARG A 9 35.01 -0.95 -17.15
C ARG A 9 35.08 -0.58 -18.62
N ARG A 10 36.30 -0.35 -19.10
CA ARG A 10 36.56 -0.21 -20.54
C ARG A 10 36.72 -1.59 -21.16
N ARG A 11 36.15 -1.79 -22.34
CA ARG A 11 36.26 -3.03 -23.12
C ARG A 11 37.40 -2.89 -24.14
N SER A 12 37.88 -4.02 -24.68
CA SER A 12 38.94 -4.07 -25.68
C SER A 12 38.63 -3.32 -26.97
N ASP A 13 37.34 -3.19 -27.31
CA ASP A 13 36.84 -2.39 -28.45
C ASP A 13 36.81 -0.88 -28.18
N GLY A 14 37.24 -0.43 -26.99
CA GLY A 14 37.30 0.97 -26.60
C GLY A 14 36.02 1.54 -25.99
N ARG A 15 34.88 0.81 -26.03
CA ARG A 15 33.62 1.23 -25.40
C ARG A 15 33.66 1.05 -23.88
N TRP A 16 32.90 1.86 -23.17
CA TRP A 16 32.68 1.72 -21.73
C TRP A 16 31.44 0.87 -21.46
N GLU A 17 31.52 -0.02 -20.47
CA GLU A 17 30.42 -0.90 -20.03
C GLU A 17 30.20 -0.71 -18.53
N ALA A 18 28.99 -0.32 -18.13
CA ALA A 18 28.53 -0.41 -16.74
C ALA A 18 27.60 -1.60 -16.56
N ARG A 19 27.79 -2.37 -15.48
CA ARG A 19 26.87 -3.43 -15.07
C ARG A 19 26.09 -2.99 -13.85
N VAL A 20 24.76 -2.98 -13.99
CA VAL A 20 23.82 -2.63 -12.93
C VAL A 20 23.08 -3.89 -12.49
N LEU A 21 23.08 -4.15 -11.20
CA LEU A 21 22.26 -5.19 -10.58
C LEU A 21 20.79 -4.77 -10.70
N LEU A 22 19.97 -5.54 -11.42
CA LEU A 22 18.54 -5.28 -11.57
C LEU A 22 17.72 -6.05 -10.52
N GLY A 23 18.18 -7.23 -10.12
CA GLY A 23 17.50 -8.06 -9.14
C GLY A 23 17.90 -9.53 -9.26
N HIS A 24 17.04 -10.42 -8.79
CA HIS A 24 17.22 -11.87 -8.87
C HIS A 24 16.06 -12.50 -9.63
N GLU A 25 16.35 -13.47 -10.49
CA GLU A 25 15.34 -14.36 -11.04
C GLU A 25 14.72 -15.21 -9.93
N THR A 26 13.53 -15.77 -10.19
CA THR A 26 12.87 -16.74 -9.30
C THR A 26 13.74 -17.97 -9.00
N THR A 27 14.69 -18.27 -9.89
CA THR A 27 15.68 -19.35 -9.74
C THR A 27 16.89 -18.97 -8.86
N GLY A 28 16.94 -17.73 -8.35
CA GLY A 28 18.04 -17.20 -7.52
C GLY A 28 19.20 -16.59 -8.31
N LYS A 29 19.18 -16.66 -9.65
CA LYS A 29 20.24 -16.07 -10.49
C LYS A 29 20.16 -14.55 -10.49
N THR A 30 21.31 -13.91 -10.29
CA THR A 30 21.42 -12.44 -10.30
C THR A 30 21.32 -11.88 -11.72
N ILE A 31 20.36 -10.99 -11.94
CA ILE A 31 20.14 -10.33 -13.23
C ILE A 31 20.95 -9.03 -13.27
N TYR A 32 21.83 -8.93 -14.26
CA TYR A 32 22.60 -7.72 -14.53
C TYR A 32 22.17 -7.08 -15.84
N ARG A 33 22.02 -5.76 -15.86
CA ARG A 33 21.84 -4.95 -17.08
C ARG A 33 23.17 -4.31 -17.45
N SER A 34 23.57 -4.47 -18.71
CA SER A 34 24.78 -3.83 -19.26
C SER A 34 24.42 -2.55 -19.99
N ILE A 35 25.13 -1.46 -19.69
CA ILE A 35 24.95 -0.13 -20.28
C ILE A 35 26.24 0.22 -21.02
N TYR A 36 26.11 0.71 -22.25
CA TYR A 36 27.24 1.06 -23.10
C TYR A 36 27.29 2.57 -23.38
N GLY A 37 28.50 3.06 -23.60
CA GLY A 37 28.75 4.43 -24.03
C GLY A 37 30.20 4.62 -24.48
N ASN A 38 30.46 5.76 -25.11
CA ASN A 38 31.79 6.07 -25.66
C ASN A 38 32.70 6.69 -24.60
N THR A 39 32.13 7.33 -23.58
CA THR A 39 32.87 7.97 -22.49
C THR A 39 32.45 7.41 -21.13
N TYR A 40 33.36 7.50 -20.16
CA TYR A 40 33.08 7.11 -18.77
C TYR A 40 31.91 7.90 -18.18
N ALA A 41 31.89 9.22 -18.41
CA ALA A 41 30.87 10.12 -17.87
C ALA A 41 29.47 9.77 -18.36
N GLU A 42 29.31 9.54 -19.66
CA GLU A 42 28.03 9.14 -20.26
C GLU A 42 27.50 7.84 -19.65
N VAL A 43 28.35 6.82 -19.52
CA VAL A 43 27.97 5.54 -18.94
C VAL A 43 27.62 5.66 -17.46
N ARG A 44 28.38 6.48 -16.72
CA ARG A 44 28.12 6.76 -15.31
C ARG A 44 26.78 7.46 -15.10
N GLU A 45 26.46 8.45 -15.94
CA GLU A 45 25.20 9.17 -15.88
C GLU A 45 24.01 8.26 -16.19
N LYS A 46 24.06 7.52 -17.30
CA LYS A 46 23.04 6.51 -17.66
C LYS A 46 22.84 5.47 -16.55
N ARG A 47 23.92 5.02 -15.92
CA ARG A 47 23.88 4.11 -14.77
C ARG A 47 23.13 4.75 -13.60
N ASN A 48 23.44 5.99 -13.26
CA ASN A 48 22.86 6.67 -12.10
C ASN A 48 21.37 6.97 -12.31
N ILE A 49 20.97 7.35 -13.53
CA ILE A 49 19.54 7.51 -13.89
C ILE A 49 18.78 6.21 -13.65
N LEU A 50 19.28 5.08 -14.15
CA LEU A 50 18.64 3.78 -13.96
C LEU A 50 18.56 3.36 -12.49
N LEU A 51 19.57 3.71 -11.67
CA LEU A 51 19.52 3.45 -10.23
C LEU A 51 18.48 4.32 -9.53
N ALA A 52 18.33 5.58 -9.92
CA ALA A 52 17.32 6.48 -9.37
C ALA A 52 15.90 6.01 -9.74
N GLU A 53 15.66 5.65 -11.00
CA GLU A 53 14.39 5.06 -11.45
C GLU A 53 14.03 3.81 -10.63
N ARG A 54 15.01 2.95 -10.36
CA ARG A 54 14.80 1.74 -9.55
C ARG A 54 14.33 2.07 -8.13
N ILE A 55 14.97 3.05 -7.48
CA ILE A 55 14.61 3.48 -6.13
C ILE A 55 13.18 4.04 -6.11
N LEU A 56 12.79 4.80 -7.14
CA LEU A 56 11.43 5.32 -7.24
C LEU A 56 10.40 4.19 -7.38
N ILE A 57 10.65 3.21 -8.24
CA ILE A 57 9.77 2.04 -8.41
C ILE A 57 9.67 1.22 -7.12
N GLU A 58 10.80 0.96 -6.45
CA GLU A 58 10.82 0.26 -5.16
C GLU A 58 10.03 1.02 -4.08
N ALA A 59 10.15 2.35 -4.04
CA ALA A 59 9.40 3.19 -3.12
C ALA A 59 7.89 3.18 -3.42
N GLU A 60 7.50 3.19 -4.70
CA GLU A 60 6.10 3.07 -5.12
C GLU A 60 5.52 1.70 -4.81
N ALA A 61 6.28 0.63 -5.05
CA ALA A 61 5.88 -0.74 -4.70
C ALA A 61 5.64 -0.85 -3.18
N LYS A 62 6.57 -0.33 -2.37
CA LYS A 62 6.45 -0.31 -0.91
C LYS A 62 5.27 0.52 -0.42
N LYS A 63 4.91 1.60 -1.10
CA LYS A 63 3.68 2.36 -0.79
C LYS A 63 2.40 1.56 -1.08
N ARG A 64 2.43 0.68 -2.08
CA ARG A 64 1.30 -0.19 -2.42
C ARG A 64 1.22 -1.42 -1.53
N GLU A 65 2.34 -1.82 -0.92
CA GLU A 65 2.37 -2.76 0.20
C GLU A 65 1.78 -2.07 1.44
N THR A 66 0.47 -1.84 1.43
CA THR A 66 -0.24 -1.50 2.66
C THR A 66 -0.12 -2.68 3.61
N THR A 67 0.24 -2.39 4.84
CA THR A 67 0.30 -3.43 5.86
C THR A 67 -1.12 -3.92 6.17
N LEU A 68 -1.24 -5.17 6.64
CA LEU A 68 -2.53 -5.69 7.11
C LEU A 68 -3.11 -4.80 8.22
N GLU A 69 -2.25 -4.22 9.05
CA GLU A 69 -2.62 -3.30 10.13
C GLU A 69 -3.25 -2.02 9.59
N GLU A 70 -2.61 -1.34 8.64
CA GLU A 70 -3.16 -0.14 7.98
C GLU A 70 -4.50 -0.44 7.30
N LEU A 71 -4.61 -1.57 6.60
CA LEU A 71 -5.86 -1.99 5.96
C LEU A 71 -6.97 -2.27 7.00
N ALA A 72 -6.62 -2.88 8.12
CA ALA A 72 -7.56 -3.15 9.20
C ALA A 72 -8.03 -1.85 9.88
N GLU A 73 -7.14 -0.87 10.06
CA GLU A 73 -7.49 0.44 10.59
C GLU A 73 -8.44 1.20 9.64
N GLU A 74 -8.15 1.21 8.34
CA GLU A 74 -9.04 1.80 7.32
C GLU A 74 -10.43 1.14 7.33
N TRP A 75 -10.47 -0.19 7.39
CA TRP A 75 -11.72 -0.94 7.47
C TRP A 75 -12.51 -0.65 8.76
N LEU A 76 -11.84 -0.60 9.91
CA LEU A 76 -12.48 -0.25 11.18
C LEU A 76 -13.01 1.19 11.17
N ALA A 77 -12.27 2.14 10.58
CA ALA A 77 -12.72 3.52 10.42
C ALA A 77 -13.97 3.60 9.54
N PHE A 78 -14.00 2.85 8.44
CA PHE A 78 -15.17 2.72 7.58
C PHE A 78 -16.39 2.18 8.35
N ILE A 79 -16.22 1.10 9.12
CA ILE A 79 -17.29 0.53 9.94
C ILE A 79 -17.77 1.53 10.99
N LYS A 80 -16.89 2.24 11.70
CA LYS A 80 -17.31 3.25 12.68
C LYS A 80 -18.17 4.34 12.04
N LYS A 81 -17.80 4.81 10.86
CA LYS A 81 -18.57 5.81 10.10
C LYS A 81 -19.93 5.26 9.66
N ALA A 82 -19.95 4.03 9.13
CA ALA A 82 -21.19 3.36 8.77
C ALA A 82 -22.08 3.15 10.01
N CYS A 83 -21.58 2.55 11.07
CA CYS A 83 -22.33 2.34 12.31
C CYS A 83 -22.85 3.66 12.92
N SER A 84 -22.09 4.76 12.85
CA SER A 84 -22.55 6.10 13.25
C SER A 84 -23.80 6.53 12.46
N MET A 85 -23.78 6.40 11.13
CA MET A 85 -24.94 6.67 10.29
C MET A 85 -26.13 5.76 10.64
N TRP A 86 -25.86 4.50 10.96
CA TRP A 86 -26.89 3.51 11.33
C TRP A 86 -27.38 3.65 12.79
N GLN A 87 -26.71 4.44 13.65
CA GLN A 87 -27.23 4.81 14.97
C GLN A 87 -28.55 5.58 14.84
N SER A 88 -28.66 6.48 13.85
CA SER A 88 -29.88 7.27 13.63
C SER A 88 -31.08 6.36 13.28
N THR A 89 -30.87 5.39 12.39
CA THR A 89 -31.83 4.34 12.02
C THR A 89 -32.15 3.46 13.23
N ARG A 90 -31.15 2.96 13.95
CA ARG A 90 -31.32 2.14 15.16
C ARG A 90 -32.12 2.86 16.25
N ILE A 91 -31.82 4.12 16.54
CA ILE A 91 -32.55 4.95 17.50
C ILE A 91 -34.01 5.14 17.04
N ARG A 92 -34.25 5.36 15.74
CA ARG A 92 -35.60 5.46 15.17
C ARG A 92 -36.40 4.16 15.35
N TYR A 93 -35.81 3.00 15.07
CA TYR A 93 -36.44 1.70 15.29
C TYR A 93 -36.73 1.44 16.77
N LEU A 94 -35.76 1.68 17.66
CA LEU A 94 -35.93 1.52 19.11
C LEU A 94 -37.03 2.43 19.66
N ARG A 95 -37.14 3.66 19.17
CA ARG A 95 -38.25 4.57 19.53
C ARG A 95 -39.61 3.98 19.11
N THR A 96 -39.70 3.40 17.92
CA THR A 96 -40.94 2.78 17.42
C THR A 96 -41.35 1.57 18.25
N VAL A 97 -40.42 0.67 18.55
CA VAL A 97 -40.68 -0.53 19.38
C VAL A 97 -41.11 -0.13 20.79
N ARG A 98 -40.33 0.74 21.47
CA ARG A 98 -40.69 1.24 22.82
C ARG A 98 -42.00 2.00 22.86
N ARG A 99 -42.36 2.71 21.77
CA ARG A 99 -43.68 3.34 21.66
C ARG A 99 -44.76 2.26 21.67
N ARG A 100 -44.66 1.26 20.80
CA ARG A 100 -45.63 0.16 20.72
C ARG A 100 -45.79 -0.61 22.03
N GLU A 101 -44.69 -0.92 22.72
CA GLU A 101 -44.72 -1.57 24.04
C GLU A 101 -45.44 -0.72 25.10
N ARG A 102 -45.17 0.59 25.13
CA ARG A 102 -45.88 1.52 26.04
C ARG A 102 -47.38 1.59 25.76
N TRP A 103 -47.78 1.63 24.48
CA TRP A 103 -49.19 1.59 24.11
C TRP A 103 -49.84 0.27 24.55
N ARG A 104 -49.15 -0.87 24.37
CA ARG A 104 -49.63 -2.18 24.82
C ARG A 104 -49.85 -2.23 26.33
N LEU A 105 -48.88 -1.77 27.11
CA LEU A 105 -48.98 -1.73 28.58
C LEU A 105 -50.06 -0.76 29.07
N LYS A 106 -50.27 0.37 28.37
CA LYS A 106 -51.33 1.34 28.68
C LYS A 106 -52.72 0.76 28.42
N MET A 107 -52.91 0.08 27.29
CA MET A 107 -54.15 -0.62 26.95
C MET A 107 -54.47 -1.71 27.98
N PHE A 108 -53.46 -2.50 28.38
CA PHE A 108 -53.62 -3.58 29.35
C PHE A 108 -53.97 -3.09 30.77
N ARG A 109 -53.49 -1.90 31.16
CA ARG A 109 -53.86 -1.29 32.45
C ARG A 109 -55.31 -0.79 32.46
N GLN A 110 -55.81 -0.28 31.34
CA GLN A 110 -57.20 0.22 31.25
C GLN A 110 -58.24 -0.90 31.30
N THR A 111 -57.89 -2.10 30.84
CA THR A 111 -58.77 -3.29 30.86
C THR A 111 -58.88 -3.98 32.23
N ILE A 112 -58.01 -3.65 33.19
CA ILE A 112 -58.00 -4.25 34.53
C ILE A 112 -58.70 -3.34 35.56
N THR A 113 -58.90 -2.06 35.25
CA THR A 113 -59.45 -1.04 36.17
C THR A 113 -60.91 -0.67 35.91
N GLY A 114 -61.67 -1.48 35.16
CA GLY A 114 -63.11 -1.33 34.94
C GLY A 114 -63.84 -2.62 35.28
#